data_AF-A0A7U4M133-F1
#
_entry.id   AF-A0A7U4M133-F1
#
_cell.length_a   1.000
_cell.length_b   1.000
_cell.length_c   1.000
_cell.angle_alpha   90.00
_cell.angle_beta   90.00
_cell.angle_gamma   90.00
#
_symmetry.space_group_name_H-M   'P 1'
#
loop_
_entity.id
_entity.type
_entity.pdbx_description
1 polymer ?
#
loop_
_entity_poly.entity_id
_entity_poly.type
_entity_poly.pdbx_seq_one_letter_code
_entity_poly.pdbx_strand_id
1 'polypeptide(L)'
;MIEKLRQNDFSLVLSGGGALGISHLGILHDLEKEGLYPIEIIGTSMGGIVGACVAIGMKEAEIYEHIKNFSKIYNWMKFSLSGNAMIDNDKIALIFEGLFGKRKMKDTKTPLKLIATNLFNGHKRVFTAKDDVTIKDAILCTMAIPGIFEEHVVEGQTYGDGFLCENLGVNEASCKTVLAVDVLGENSFEKEMPDNFFKTANVMEMFEKSVRLLIYNQSKSHIACSTKEILLIEPETKGYKTFSFHKYEEIRQLGLGLLT
;
A
#
# COMPACT_ATOMS: atom_id res chain seq x y z
N MET A 1 -5.37 4.60 21.61
CA MET A 1 -4.17 4.23 20.81
C MET A 1 -3.02 5.22 20.99
N ILE A 2 -3.34 6.52 20.96
CA ILE A 2 -2.37 7.63 21.03
C ILE A 2 -1.40 7.53 22.20
N GLU A 3 -1.90 7.31 23.42
CA GLU A 3 -1.05 7.26 24.63
C GLU A 3 0.07 6.21 24.50
N LYS A 4 -0.28 5.06 23.93
CA LYS A 4 0.64 3.95 23.74
C LYS A 4 1.73 4.26 22.71
N LEU A 5 1.37 4.97 21.64
CA LEU A 5 2.32 5.47 20.64
C LEU A 5 3.20 6.60 21.18
N ARG A 6 2.71 7.41 22.12
CA ARG A 6 3.53 8.45 22.81
C ARG A 6 4.57 7.84 23.75
N GLN A 7 4.27 6.67 24.32
CA GLN A 7 5.12 6.01 25.32
C GLN A 7 6.16 5.06 24.71
N ASN A 8 6.03 4.69 23.44
CA ASN A 8 6.86 3.66 22.81
C ASN A 8 7.29 4.08 21.41
N ASP A 9 8.53 3.73 21.03
CA ASP A 9 8.92 3.71 19.63
C ASP A 9 8.05 2.70 18.86
N PHE A 10 7.54 3.11 17.70
CA PHE A 10 6.65 2.27 16.89
C PHE A 10 7.03 2.24 15.42
N SER A 11 6.75 1.10 14.79
CA SER A 11 6.80 0.94 13.34
C SER A 11 5.41 1.25 12.77
N LEU A 12 5.36 1.96 11.64
CA LEU A 12 4.13 2.14 10.87
C LEU A 12 4.09 1.12 9.73
N VAL A 13 3.03 0.31 9.66
CA VAL A 13 2.81 -0.68 8.61
C VAL A 13 1.59 -0.28 7.79
N LEU A 14 1.77 -0.05 6.50
CA LEU A 14 0.73 0.40 5.57
C LEU A 14 0.45 -0.69 4.53
N SER A 15 -0.75 -1.25 4.55
CA SER A 15 -1.13 -2.31 3.61
C SER A 15 -1.25 -1.80 2.16
N GLY A 16 -1.16 -2.74 1.21
CA GLY A 16 -1.63 -2.51 -0.16
C GLY A 16 -3.17 -2.50 -0.26
N GLY A 17 -3.68 -1.97 -1.37
CA GLY A 17 -5.12 -1.86 -1.63
C GLY A 17 -5.52 -0.94 -2.80
N GLY A 18 -4.60 -0.64 -3.72
CA GLY A 18 -4.84 0.31 -4.81
C GLY A 18 -5.33 1.66 -4.31
N ALA A 19 -6.39 2.19 -4.90
CA ALA A 19 -7.03 3.45 -4.50
C ALA A 19 -7.47 3.46 -3.03
N LEU A 20 -7.79 2.32 -2.42
CA LEU A 20 -8.20 2.26 -1.01
C LEU A 20 -7.07 2.69 -0.06
N GLY A 21 -5.81 2.52 -0.49
CA GLY A 21 -4.64 3.00 0.25
C GLY A 21 -4.55 4.53 0.35
N ILE A 22 -5.39 5.29 -0.37
CA ILE A 22 -5.52 6.74 -0.17
C ILE A 22 -6.06 7.05 1.24
N SER A 23 -6.80 6.13 1.87
CA SER A 23 -7.25 6.29 3.26
C SER A 23 -6.09 6.37 4.26
N HIS A 24 -4.89 5.87 3.92
CA HIS A 24 -3.68 6.06 4.73
C HIS A 24 -3.39 7.54 4.98
N LEU A 25 -3.75 8.44 4.06
CA LEU A 25 -3.62 9.89 4.25
C LEU A 25 -4.44 10.40 5.45
N GLY A 26 -5.62 9.85 5.69
CA GLY A 26 -6.41 10.24 6.86
C GLY A 26 -5.72 9.88 8.17
N ILE A 27 -5.06 8.71 8.23
CA ILE A 27 -4.32 8.27 9.41
C ILE A 27 -3.05 9.12 9.57
N LEU A 28 -2.37 9.43 8.46
CA LEU A 28 -1.21 10.33 8.48
C LEU A 28 -1.58 11.74 8.98
N HIS A 29 -2.75 12.24 8.59
CA HIS A 29 -3.26 13.51 9.08
C HIS A 29 -3.42 13.48 10.62
N ASP A 30 -4.00 12.42 11.16
CA ASP A 30 -4.16 12.27 12.61
C ASP A 30 -2.80 12.13 13.32
N LEU A 31 -1.86 11.36 12.77
CA LEU A 31 -0.50 11.23 13.30
C LEU A 31 0.23 12.58 13.34
N GLU A 32 0.17 13.36 12.25
CA GLU A 32 0.77 14.70 12.17
C GLU A 32 0.14 15.65 13.20
N LYS A 33 -1.19 15.62 13.33
CA LYS A 33 -1.93 16.45 14.30
C LYS A 33 -1.53 16.14 15.74
N GLU A 34 -1.30 14.86 16.05
CA GLU A 34 -0.88 14.42 17.39
C GLU A 34 0.62 14.58 17.64
N GLY A 35 1.41 14.90 16.62
CA GLY A 35 2.88 14.99 16.69
C GLY A 35 3.55 13.63 16.86
N LEU A 36 2.94 12.57 16.32
CA LEU A 36 3.43 11.19 16.40
C LEU A 36 4.17 10.82 15.12
N TYR A 37 5.41 10.34 15.27
CA TYR A 37 6.27 9.98 14.14
C TYR A 37 6.79 8.56 14.31
N PRO A 38 6.59 7.67 13.33
CA PRO A 38 7.14 6.32 13.40
C PRO A 38 8.65 6.33 13.23
N ILE A 39 9.34 5.37 13.84
CA ILE A 39 10.79 5.23 13.68
C ILE A 39 11.17 4.53 12.37
N GLU A 40 10.21 3.84 11.74
CA GLU A 40 10.33 3.20 10.44
C GLU A 40 8.96 2.98 9.81
N ILE A 41 8.94 2.82 8.49
CA ILE A 41 7.74 2.61 7.71
C ILE A 41 7.91 1.34 6.87
N ILE A 42 6.91 0.46 6.92
CA ILE A 42 6.80 -0.73 6.10
C ILE A 42 5.57 -0.56 5.21
N GLY A 43 5.72 -0.75 3.92
CA GLY A 43 4.63 -0.58 2.97
C GLY A 43 4.62 -1.59 1.85
N THR A 44 3.42 -1.92 1.40
CA THR A 44 3.17 -2.76 0.23
C THR A 44 2.29 -2.00 -0.76
N SER A 45 2.60 -2.04 -2.06
CA SER A 45 1.79 -1.42 -3.12
C SER A 45 1.50 0.07 -2.82
N MET A 46 0.23 0.49 -2.78
CA MET A 46 -0.15 1.86 -2.39
C MET A 46 0.36 2.28 -1.01
N GLY A 47 0.38 1.37 -0.02
CA GLY A 47 0.98 1.65 1.29
C GLY A 47 2.49 1.91 1.19
N GLY A 48 3.16 1.25 0.24
CA GLY A 48 4.55 1.51 -0.12
C GLY A 48 4.77 2.89 -0.75
N ILE A 49 3.89 3.30 -1.67
CA ILE A 49 3.94 4.62 -2.31
C ILE A 49 3.76 5.73 -1.26
N VAL A 50 2.69 5.65 -0.46
CA VAL A 50 2.40 6.63 0.59
C VAL A 50 3.54 6.64 1.62
N GLY A 51 3.96 5.46 2.07
CA GLY A 51 5.05 5.30 3.02
C GLY A 51 6.38 5.87 2.53
N ALA A 52 6.70 5.72 1.24
CA ALA A 52 7.89 6.29 0.65
C ALA A 52 7.87 7.83 0.63
N CYS A 53 6.72 8.43 0.33
CA CYS A 53 6.56 9.89 0.40
C CYS A 53 6.77 10.41 1.82
N VAL A 54 6.18 9.76 2.82
CA VAL A 54 6.41 10.09 4.24
C VAL A 54 7.88 9.90 4.61
N ALA A 55 8.50 8.81 4.15
CA ALA A 55 9.89 8.47 4.47
C ALA A 55 10.91 9.50 3.94
N ILE A 56 10.61 10.20 2.84
CA ILE A 56 11.43 11.33 2.35
C ILE A 56 11.09 12.67 3.03
N GLY A 57 10.08 12.67 3.92
CA GLY A 57 9.67 13.79 4.75
C GLY A 57 8.62 14.70 4.12
N MET A 58 7.80 14.19 3.19
CA MET A 58 6.60 14.90 2.73
C MET A 58 5.52 14.85 3.81
N LYS A 59 4.79 15.95 3.97
CA LYS A 59 3.59 16.01 4.80
C LYS A 59 2.38 15.44 4.07
N GLU A 60 1.38 14.99 4.81
CA GLU A 60 0.11 14.46 4.31
C GLU A 60 -0.50 15.35 3.23
N ALA A 61 -0.58 16.66 3.47
CA ALA A 61 -1.14 17.62 2.52
C ALA A 61 -0.38 17.68 1.17
N GLU A 62 0.93 17.47 1.18
CA GLU A 62 1.74 17.41 -0.05
C GLU A 62 1.45 16.11 -0.82
N ILE A 63 1.37 14.98 -0.10
CA ILE A 63 1.03 13.67 -0.68
C ILE A 63 -0.37 13.69 -1.28
N TYR A 64 -1.32 14.34 -0.60
CA TYR A 64 -2.69 14.53 -1.08
C TYR A 64 -2.73 15.26 -2.44
N GLU A 65 -1.99 16.35 -2.61
CA GLU A 65 -1.95 17.07 -3.89
C GLU A 65 -1.32 16.23 -5.00
N HIS A 66 -0.33 15.39 -4.71
CA HIS A 66 0.20 14.43 -5.68
C HIS A 66 -0.84 13.38 -6.10
N ILE A 67 -1.58 12.80 -5.14
CA ILE A 67 -2.66 11.84 -5.42
C ILE A 67 -3.79 12.49 -6.23
N LYS A 68 -4.17 13.71 -5.89
CA LYS A 68 -5.18 14.50 -6.61
C LYS A 68 -4.74 14.85 -8.03
N ASN A 69 -3.45 15.04 -8.28
CA ASN A 69 -2.94 15.25 -9.64
C ASN A 69 -2.87 13.93 -10.41
N PHE A 70 -2.50 12.83 -9.75
CA PHE A 70 -2.54 11.49 -10.33
C PHE A 70 -3.95 11.09 -10.76
N SER A 71 -4.97 11.38 -9.94
CA SER A 71 -6.37 11.03 -10.25
C SER A 71 -6.92 11.74 -11.49
N LYS A 72 -6.41 12.94 -11.82
CA LYS A 72 -6.75 13.65 -13.07
C LYS A 72 -6.16 12.96 -14.30
N ILE A 73 -4.95 12.41 -14.17
CA ILE A 73 -4.25 11.69 -15.25
C ILE A 73 -4.84 10.29 -15.46
N TYR A 74 -5.36 9.66 -14.40
CA TYR A 74 -6.01 8.35 -14.45
C TYR A 74 -7.17 8.27 -15.47
N ASN A 75 -7.83 9.39 -15.78
CA ASN A 75 -8.83 9.47 -16.85
C ASN A 75 -8.29 9.09 -18.25
N TRP A 76 -6.96 9.10 -18.45
CA TRP A 76 -6.29 8.67 -19.69
C TRP A 76 -5.89 7.19 -19.71
N MET A 77 -6.02 6.48 -18.58
CA MET A 77 -5.67 5.06 -18.44
C MET A 77 -6.84 4.12 -18.78
N LYS A 78 -7.72 4.53 -19.71
CA LYS A 78 -8.78 3.66 -20.25
C LYS A 78 -8.14 2.54 -21.08
N PHE A 79 -7.84 1.45 -20.39
CA PHE A 79 -7.66 0.05 -20.79
C PHE A 79 -7.82 -0.28 -22.29
N SER A 80 -6.73 -0.74 -22.92
CA SER A 80 -6.75 -1.52 -24.17
C SER A 80 -6.74 -3.01 -23.81
N LEU A 81 -7.84 -3.73 -24.10
CA LEU A 81 -7.86 -5.20 -24.08
C LEU A 81 -7.13 -5.72 -25.32
N SER A 82 -5.79 -5.74 -25.30
CA SER A 82 -4.98 -6.34 -26.38
C SER A 82 -3.84 -7.24 -25.91
N GLY A 83 -3.76 -7.58 -24.61
CA GLY A 83 -3.04 -8.79 -24.18
C GLY A 83 -1.62 -8.66 -23.64
N ASN A 84 -1.11 -7.47 -23.35
CA ASN A 84 0.02 -7.24 -22.44
C ASN A 84 -0.32 -5.99 -21.61
N ALA A 85 0.15 -5.90 -20.37
CA ALA A 85 -0.22 -4.94 -19.30
C ALA A 85 -1.21 -3.81 -19.65
N MET A 86 -2.26 -3.71 -18.83
CA MET A 86 -3.36 -2.78 -19.05
C MET A 86 -3.01 -1.30 -18.86
N ILE A 87 -1.86 -1.00 -18.25
CA ILE A 87 -1.40 0.35 -17.93
C ILE A 87 0.03 0.56 -18.46
N ASP A 88 0.23 1.69 -19.13
CA ASP A 88 1.53 2.17 -19.62
C ASP A 88 2.44 2.55 -18.43
N ASN A 89 3.36 1.64 -18.09
CA ASN A 89 4.29 1.76 -16.97
C ASN A 89 5.24 2.96 -17.11
N ASP A 90 5.55 3.42 -18.32
CA ASP A 90 6.49 4.52 -18.56
C ASP A 90 5.99 5.82 -17.93
N LYS A 91 4.68 6.08 -17.99
CA LYS A 91 4.08 7.30 -17.40
C LYS A 91 4.14 7.29 -15.89
N ILE A 92 3.92 6.12 -15.27
CA ILE A 92 4.00 5.97 -13.82
C ILE A 92 5.45 6.09 -13.36
N ALA A 93 6.39 5.51 -14.09
CA ALA A 93 7.81 5.65 -13.82
C ALA A 93 8.26 7.11 -13.85
N LEU A 94 7.76 7.92 -14.79
CA LEU A 94 8.03 9.37 -14.85
C LEU A 94 7.46 10.14 -13.65
N ILE A 95 6.27 9.77 -13.17
CA ILE A 95 5.69 10.36 -11.95
C ILE A 95 6.59 10.07 -10.75
N PHE A 96 7.04 8.83 -10.59
CA PHE A 96 7.94 8.45 -9.51
C PHE A 96 9.33 9.03 -9.65
N GLU A 97 9.82 9.22 -10.88
CA GLU A 97 11.06 9.96 -11.13
C GLU A 97 10.93 11.43 -10.70
N GLY A 98 9.78 12.07 -10.96
CA GLY A 98 9.51 13.42 -10.46
C GLY A 98 9.43 13.52 -8.93
N LEU A 99 8.83 12.52 -8.27
CA LEU A 99 8.67 12.47 -6.81
C LEU A 99 9.98 12.15 -6.08
N PHE A 100 10.63 11.07 -6.49
CA PHE A 100 11.75 10.47 -5.77
C PHE A 100 13.11 10.84 -6.36
N GLY A 101 13.16 11.27 -7.62
CA GLY A 101 14.40 11.57 -8.33
C GLY A 101 15.34 10.37 -8.35
N LYS A 102 16.62 10.62 -8.04
CA LYS A 102 17.65 9.58 -7.94
C LYS A 102 17.83 9.03 -6.51
N ARG A 103 16.92 9.33 -5.59
CA ARG A 103 17.04 8.88 -4.19
C ARG A 103 17.01 7.36 -4.12
N LYS A 104 17.92 6.81 -3.35
CA LYS A 104 18.01 5.39 -3.00
C LYS A 104 17.27 5.12 -1.71
N MET A 105 16.99 3.84 -1.45
CA MET A 105 16.34 3.40 -0.21
C MET A 105 17.05 3.91 1.05
N LYS A 106 18.37 4.08 0.99
CA LYS A 106 19.21 4.61 2.09
C LYS A 106 19.10 6.12 2.31
N ASP A 107 18.54 6.87 1.35
CA ASP A 107 18.47 8.33 1.38
C ASP A 107 17.19 8.84 2.07
N THR A 108 16.34 7.94 2.60
CA THR A 108 15.13 8.31 3.32
C THR A 108 15.45 8.88 4.71
N LYS A 109 14.66 9.84 5.17
CA LYS A 109 14.77 10.42 6.51
C LYS A 109 14.27 9.45 7.59
N THR A 110 13.18 8.76 7.28
CA THR A 110 12.65 7.66 8.09
C THR A 110 12.99 6.35 7.37
N PRO A 111 13.58 5.35 8.05
CA PRO A 111 13.83 4.03 7.46
C PRO A 111 12.58 3.47 6.77
N LEU A 112 12.75 3.07 5.50
CA LEU A 112 11.68 2.54 4.66
C LEU A 112 11.94 1.07 4.32
N LYS A 113 10.89 0.26 4.42
CA LYS A 113 10.85 -1.13 3.96
C LYS A 113 9.71 -1.30 2.95
N LEU A 114 10.02 -1.82 1.76
CA LEU A 114 9.02 -2.07 0.71
C LEU A 114 8.96 -3.55 0.38
N ILE A 115 7.76 -4.13 0.40
CA ILE A 115 7.57 -5.56 0.21
C ILE A 115 7.19 -5.84 -1.24
N ALA A 116 7.91 -6.73 -1.90
CA ALA A 116 7.60 -7.25 -3.22
C ALA A 116 7.67 -8.78 -3.22
N THR A 117 7.15 -9.41 -4.27
CA THR A 117 7.22 -10.85 -4.45
C THR A 117 8.16 -11.18 -5.59
N ASN A 118 9.17 -12.02 -5.35
CA ASN A 118 9.99 -12.56 -6.42
C ASN A 118 9.14 -13.54 -7.25
N LEU A 119 8.93 -13.26 -8.54
CA LEU A 119 8.03 -14.04 -9.39
C LEU A 119 8.61 -15.37 -9.84
N PHE A 120 9.93 -15.57 -9.70
CA PHE A 120 10.57 -16.84 -10.04
C PHE A 120 10.31 -17.93 -8.98
N ASN A 121 10.32 -17.57 -7.69
CA ASN A 121 10.22 -18.54 -6.60
C ASN A 121 9.07 -18.27 -5.60
N GLY A 122 8.33 -17.17 -5.76
CA GLY A 122 7.24 -16.77 -4.86
C GLY A 122 7.70 -16.24 -3.50
N HIS A 123 9.01 -16.10 -3.25
CA HIS A 123 9.51 -15.62 -1.98
C HIS A 123 9.32 -14.11 -1.80
N LYS A 124 9.08 -13.72 -0.55
CA LYS A 124 9.05 -12.33 -0.12
C LYS A 124 10.41 -11.66 -0.28
N ARG A 125 10.43 -10.49 -0.90
CA ARG A 125 11.57 -9.57 -0.97
C ARG A 125 11.20 -8.29 -0.22
N VAL A 126 12.05 -7.87 0.72
CA VAL A 126 11.87 -6.62 1.45
C VAL A 126 13.01 -5.68 1.09
N PHE A 127 12.75 -4.64 0.29
CA PHE A 127 13.74 -3.61 -0.04
C PHE A 127 13.93 -2.68 1.16
N THR A 128 15.18 -2.38 1.51
CA THR A 128 15.57 -1.62 2.70
C THR A 128 16.73 -0.68 2.40
N ALA A 129 17.14 0.14 3.37
CA ALA A 129 18.34 0.99 3.27
C ALA A 129 19.66 0.24 3.01
N LYS A 130 19.69 -1.10 3.17
CA LYS A 130 20.87 -1.92 2.86
C LYS A 130 21.03 -2.18 1.36
N ASP A 131 19.98 -1.97 0.58
CA ASP A 131 19.94 -2.25 -0.84
C ASP A 131 20.37 -1.03 -1.65
N ASP A 132 21.21 -1.22 -2.68
CA ASP A 132 21.64 -0.13 -3.56
C ASP A 132 20.61 0.15 -4.68
N VAL A 133 19.33 0.23 -4.28
CA VAL A 133 18.17 0.33 -5.18
C VAL A 133 17.52 1.71 -5.04
N THR A 134 17.03 2.27 -6.15
CA THR A 134 16.28 3.54 -6.11
C THR A 134 14.91 3.34 -5.46
N ILE A 135 14.39 4.36 -4.78
CA ILE A 135 13.03 4.29 -4.22
C ILE A 135 12.01 4.01 -5.35
N LYS A 136 12.21 4.64 -6.51
CA LYS A 136 11.41 4.41 -7.71
C LYS A 136 11.37 2.92 -8.09
N ASP A 137 12.52 2.27 -8.21
CA ASP A 137 12.58 0.86 -8.63
C ASP A 137 11.93 -0.07 -7.60
N ALA A 138 12.19 0.16 -6.31
CA ALA A 138 11.56 -0.61 -5.25
C ALA A 138 10.01 -0.42 -5.23
N ILE A 139 9.53 0.78 -5.53
CA ILE A 139 8.10 1.05 -5.69
C ILE A 139 7.54 0.31 -6.91
N LEU A 140 8.19 0.40 -8.07
CA LEU A 140 7.75 -0.30 -9.28
C LEU A 140 7.64 -1.82 -9.04
N CYS A 141 8.56 -2.41 -8.26
CA CYS A 141 8.41 -3.80 -7.80
C CYS A 141 7.19 -4.00 -6.88
N THR A 142 7.01 -3.17 -5.83
CA THR A 142 5.92 -3.37 -4.85
C THR A 142 4.52 -3.11 -5.40
N MET A 143 4.37 -2.40 -6.53
CA MET A 143 3.07 -2.09 -7.14
C MET A 143 2.75 -2.86 -8.43
N ALA A 144 3.60 -3.80 -8.85
CA ALA A 144 3.45 -4.56 -10.09
C ALA A 144 2.36 -5.65 -9.99
N ILE A 145 1.09 -5.22 -9.96
CA ILE A 145 -0.08 -6.12 -9.87
C ILE A 145 -0.20 -6.94 -11.18
N PRO A 146 -0.14 -8.28 -11.12
CA PRO A 146 -0.23 -9.13 -12.31
C PRO A 146 -1.49 -8.86 -13.13
N GLY A 147 -1.32 -8.70 -14.45
CA GLY A 147 -2.39 -8.41 -15.40
C GLY A 147 -2.83 -6.94 -15.44
N ILE A 148 -2.33 -6.09 -14.54
CA ILE A 148 -2.65 -4.66 -14.47
C ILE A 148 -1.42 -3.81 -14.79
N PHE A 149 -0.29 -4.11 -14.17
CA PHE A 149 1.01 -3.46 -14.38
C PHE A 149 2.05 -4.51 -14.83
N GLU A 150 3.05 -4.11 -15.60
CA GLU A 150 4.17 -5.00 -15.93
C GLU A 150 5.03 -5.25 -14.69
N GLU A 151 5.61 -6.45 -14.64
CA GLU A 151 6.63 -6.81 -13.66
C GLU A 151 7.87 -5.92 -13.78
N HIS A 152 8.56 -5.71 -12.66
CA HIS A 152 9.79 -4.90 -12.65
C HIS A 152 11.01 -5.75 -12.36
N VAL A 153 12.10 -5.46 -13.06
CA VAL A 153 13.37 -6.19 -12.93
C VAL A 153 14.38 -5.35 -12.16
N VAL A 154 14.87 -5.89 -11.06
CA VAL A 154 15.94 -5.29 -10.24
C VAL A 154 17.00 -6.35 -10.00
N GLU A 155 18.26 -6.03 -10.26
CA GLU A 155 19.41 -6.93 -10.03
C GLU A 155 19.26 -8.30 -10.75
N GLY A 156 18.63 -8.31 -11.93
CA GLY A 156 18.40 -9.53 -12.72
C GLY A 156 17.32 -10.45 -12.15
N GLN A 157 16.55 -10.01 -11.16
CA GLN A 157 15.40 -10.72 -10.61
C GLN A 157 14.11 -9.99 -10.96
N THR A 158 13.07 -10.76 -11.25
CA THR A 158 11.76 -10.24 -11.66
C THR A 158 10.80 -10.22 -10.46
N TYR A 159 10.16 -9.08 -10.23
CA TYR A 159 9.29 -8.85 -9.09
C TYR A 159 7.88 -8.42 -9.48
N GLY A 160 6.92 -8.88 -8.68
CA GLY A 160 5.52 -8.46 -8.69
C GLY A 160 5.12 -7.83 -7.36
N ASP A 161 3.89 -7.32 -7.31
CA ASP A 161 3.32 -6.67 -6.13
C ASP A 161 3.42 -7.56 -4.88
N GLY A 162 3.76 -6.95 -3.74
CA GLY A 162 3.96 -7.64 -2.47
C GLY A 162 2.71 -8.30 -1.91
N PHE A 163 1.50 -7.95 -2.37
CA PHE A 163 0.26 -8.62 -1.91
C PHE A 163 0.29 -10.13 -2.18
N LEU A 164 1.05 -10.58 -3.20
CA LEU A 164 1.18 -11.99 -3.55
C LEU A 164 1.86 -12.81 -2.44
N CYS A 165 2.71 -12.19 -1.61
CA CYS A 165 3.40 -12.87 -0.51
C CYS A 165 3.05 -12.35 0.89
N GLU A 166 2.94 -11.03 1.10
CA GLU A 166 2.59 -10.40 2.37
C GLU A 166 2.14 -8.94 2.18
N ASN A 167 0.83 -8.70 2.19
CA ASN A 167 0.23 -7.38 2.00
C ASN A 167 0.37 -6.47 3.24
N LEU A 168 0.17 -7.03 4.43
CA LEU A 168 0.32 -6.33 5.70
C LEU A 168 1.56 -6.84 6.44
N GLY A 169 2.69 -6.19 6.17
CA GLY A 169 4.04 -6.58 6.60
C GLY A 169 4.36 -6.44 8.09
N VAL A 170 3.47 -6.82 9.01
CA VAL A 170 3.64 -6.62 10.46
C VAL A 170 4.88 -7.32 11.03
N ASN A 171 5.30 -8.43 10.41
CA ASN A 171 6.46 -9.20 10.87
C ASN A 171 7.79 -8.58 10.42
N GLU A 172 7.77 -7.65 9.47
CA GLU A 172 8.94 -6.89 9.04
C GLU A 172 9.26 -5.70 9.95
N ALA A 173 8.36 -5.38 10.89
CA ALA A 173 8.59 -4.34 11.87
C ALA A 173 9.74 -4.70 12.83
N SER A 174 10.67 -3.78 13.05
CA SER A 174 11.71 -3.87 14.07
C SER A 174 11.17 -3.56 15.47
N CYS A 175 10.22 -2.63 15.62
CA CYS A 175 9.63 -2.31 16.91
C CYS A 175 8.80 -3.44 17.48
N LYS A 176 8.62 -3.46 18.80
CA LYS A 176 7.63 -4.31 19.46
C LYS A 176 6.21 -3.79 19.21
N THR A 177 6.01 -2.49 19.35
CA THR A 177 4.74 -1.81 19.07
C THR A 177 4.65 -1.48 17.59
N VAL A 178 3.54 -1.87 16.97
CA VAL A 178 3.28 -1.68 15.54
C VAL A 178 1.94 -0.97 15.38
N LEU A 179 1.93 0.15 14.68
CA LEU A 179 0.70 0.73 14.16
C LEU A 179 0.48 0.17 12.76
N ALA A 180 -0.51 -0.70 12.59
CA ALA A 180 -0.84 -1.32 11.32
C ALA A 180 -2.14 -0.71 10.77
N VAL A 181 -2.12 -0.26 9.52
CA VAL A 181 -3.30 0.22 8.80
C VAL A 181 -3.61 -0.76 7.68
N ASP A 182 -4.72 -1.49 7.81
CA ASP A 182 -5.18 -2.47 6.83
C ASP A 182 -6.45 -1.98 6.12
N VAL A 183 -6.28 -1.50 4.89
CA VAL A 183 -7.39 -0.99 4.07
C VAL A 183 -8.21 -2.10 3.40
N LEU A 184 -7.75 -3.36 3.53
CA LEU A 184 -8.40 -4.57 3.05
C LEU A 184 -8.72 -5.54 4.21
N GLY A 185 -8.78 -5.00 5.43
CA GLY A 185 -9.16 -5.71 6.65
C GLY A 185 -10.65 -6.09 6.71
N GLU A 186 -11.11 -6.46 7.90
CA GLU A 186 -12.47 -6.94 8.15
C GLU A 186 -13.54 -5.94 7.66
N ASN A 187 -13.32 -4.64 7.93
CA ASN A 187 -14.24 -3.56 7.54
C ASN A 187 -14.32 -3.31 6.02
N SER A 188 -13.53 -4.01 5.22
CA SER A 188 -13.60 -3.93 3.75
C SER A 188 -14.67 -4.88 3.17
N PHE A 189 -15.22 -5.80 3.94
CA PHE A 189 -16.18 -6.80 3.47
C PHE A 189 -17.60 -6.54 3.98
N GLU A 190 -18.58 -6.98 3.19
CA GLU A 190 -19.97 -7.06 3.66
C GLU A 190 -20.09 -8.18 4.72
N LYS A 191 -20.90 -7.93 5.75
CA LYS A 191 -21.13 -8.92 6.82
C LYS A 191 -21.99 -10.09 6.35
N GLU A 192 -22.75 -9.90 5.27
CA GLU A 192 -23.58 -10.92 4.65
C GLU A 192 -23.11 -11.15 3.20
N MET A 193 -23.03 -12.42 2.80
CA MET A 193 -22.71 -12.73 1.41
C MET A 193 -23.91 -12.42 0.52
N PRO A 194 -23.77 -11.61 -0.54
CA PRO A 194 -24.85 -11.40 -1.49
C PRO A 194 -25.16 -12.71 -2.23
N ASP A 195 -26.45 -12.99 -2.44
CA ASP A 195 -26.98 -14.22 -3.06
C ASP A 195 -26.37 -14.59 -4.43
N ASN A 196 -25.68 -13.64 -5.08
CA ASN A 196 -25.10 -13.76 -6.42
C ASN A 196 -23.60 -13.42 -6.49
N PHE A 197 -22.83 -13.62 -5.41
CA PHE A 197 -21.41 -13.22 -5.30
C PHE A 197 -20.53 -13.44 -6.56
N PHE A 198 -20.70 -14.58 -7.24
CA PHE A 198 -19.98 -14.90 -8.49
C PHE A 198 -20.84 -14.81 -9.77
N LYS A 199 -22.17 -14.76 -9.66
CA LYS A 199 -23.07 -14.86 -10.83
C LYS A 199 -23.25 -13.54 -11.59
N THR A 200 -22.94 -12.40 -10.97
CA THR A 200 -23.17 -11.06 -11.55
C THR A 200 -21.88 -10.29 -11.84
N ALA A 201 -20.71 -10.83 -11.49
CA ALA A 201 -19.43 -10.17 -11.65
C ALA A 201 -18.77 -10.50 -12.99
N ASN A 202 -18.21 -9.50 -13.67
CA ASN A 202 -17.29 -9.75 -14.80
C ASN A 202 -15.95 -10.28 -14.29
N VAL A 203 -15.12 -10.82 -15.20
CA VAL A 203 -13.84 -11.46 -14.86
C VAL A 203 -12.92 -10.56 -14.02
N MET A 204 -12.86 -9.26 -14.31
CA MET A 204 -12.02 -8.32 -13.56
C MET A 204 -12.55 -8.08 -12.15
N GLU A 205 -13.88 -7.98 -11.99
CA GLU A 205 -14.50 -7.85 -10.68
C GLU A 205 -14.37 -9.13 -9.85
N MET A 206 -14.46 -10.31 -10.48
CA MET A 206 -14.18 -11.58 -9.81
C MET A 206 -12.73 -11.65 -9.35
N PHE A 207 -11.78 -11.29 -10.22
CA PHE A 207 -10.36 -11.23 -9.89
C PHE A 207 -10.10 -10.31 -8.70
N GLU A 208 -10.65 -9.09 -8.74
CA GLU A 208 -10.53 -8.12 -7.64
C GLU A 208 -11.06 -8.70 -6.32
N LYS A 209 -12.27 -9.26 -6.31
CA LYS A 209 -12.87 -9.87 -5.10
C LYS A 209 -12.03 -11.02 -4.56
N SER A 210 -11.53 -11.89 -5.43
CA SER A 210 -10.66 -13.01 -5.06
C SER A 210 -9.35 -12.53 -4.44
N VAL A 211 -8.71 -11.51 -5.03
CA VAL A 211 -7.47 -10.91 -4.49
C VAL A 211 -7.71 -10.28 -3.12
N ARG A 212 -8.81 -9.53 -2.94
CA ARG A 212 -9.16 -8.95 -1.64
C ARG A 212 -9.35 -10.02 -0.56
N LEU A 213 -10.06 -11.10 -0.87
CA LEU A 213 -10.23 -12.22 0.06
C LEU A 213 -8.91 -12.90 0.41
N LEU A 214 -8.02 -13.10 -0.57
CA LEU A 214 -6.68 -13.66 -0.34
C LEU A 214 -5.88 -12.77 0.63
N ILE A 215 -5.83 -11.47 0.34
CA ILE A 215 -5.13 -10.47 1.15
C ILE A 215 -5.66 -10.43 2.58
N TYR A 216 -6.97 -10.48 2.77
CA TYR A 216 -7.58 -10.47 4.09
C TYR A 216 -7.20 -11.72 4.91
N ASN A 217 -7.26 -12.90 4.29
CA ASN A 217 -6.84 -14.14 4.95
C ASN A 217 -5.36 -14.11 5.33
N GLN A 218 -4.50 -13.62 4.44
CA GLN A 218 -3.07 -13.46 4.68
C GLN A 218 -2.81 -12.51 5.86
N SER A 219 -3.44 -11.33 5.87
CA SER A 219 -3.26 -10.33 6.94
C SER A 219 -3.72 -10.88 8.29
N LYS A 220 -4.89 -11.55 8.34
CA LYS A 220 -5.37 -12.22 9.55
C LYS A 220 -4.38 -13.27 10.08
N SER A 221 -3.82 -14.10 9.18
CA SER A 221 -2.81 -15.09 9.56
C SER A 221 -1.53 -14.45 10.10
N HIS A 222 -1.01 -13.42 9.43
CA HIS A 222 0.20 -12.73 9.89
C HIS A 222 0.01 -12.02 11.23
N ILE A 223 -1.14 -11.38 11.45
CA ILE A 223 -1.49 -10.76 12.74
C ILE A 223 -1.57 -11.83 13.83
N ALA A 224 -2.30 -12.93 13.59
CA ALA A 224 -2.49 -13.99 14.59
C ALA A 224 -1.20 -14.72 14.97
N CYS A 225 -0.26 -14.84 14.04
CA CYS A 225 1.05 -15.48 14.28
C CYS A 225 2.14 -14.50 14.73
N SER A 226 1.84 -13.20 14.81
CA SER A 226 2.82 -12.20 15.20
C SER A 226 3.06 -12.20 16.71
N THR A 227 4.32 -11.96 17.10
CA THR A 227 4.69 -11.69 18.50
C THR A 227 4.66 -10.19 18.83
N LYS A 228 4.33 -9.35 17.84
CA LYS A 228 4.27 -7.90 17.97
C LYS A 228 3.01 -7.48 18.70
N GLU A 229 3.09 -6.29 19.28
CA GLU A 229 1.95 -5.61 19.85
C GLU A 229 1.32 -4.72 18.78
N ILE A 230 0.34 -5.27 18.07
CA ILE A 230 -0.28 -4.64 16.90
C ILE A 230 -1.45 -3.77 17.35
N LEU A 231 -1.35 -2.48 17.06
CA LEU A 231 -2.41 -1.50 17.11
C LEU A 231 -2.98 -1.41 15.69
N LEU A 232 -4.10 -2.11 15.45
CA LEU A 232 -4.69 -2.25 14.13
C LEU A 232 -5.76 -1.17 13.87
N ILE A 233 -5.67 -0.51 12.73
CA ILE A 233 -6.71 0.38 12.18
C ILE A 233 -7.19 -0.22 10.86
N GLU A 234 -8.50 -0.38 10.74
CA GLU A 234 -9.17 -0.89 9.52
C GLU A 234 -10.22 0.13 9.04
N PRO A 235 -9.89 1.00 8.06
CA PRO A 235 -10.85 1.93 7.48
C PRO A 235 -12.05 1.21 6.83
N GLU A 236 -13.23 1.83 6.85
CA GLU A 236 -14.45 1.25 6.25
C GLU A 236 -14.46 1.41 4.73
N THR A 237 -13.77 0.51 4.03
CA THR A 237 -13.52 0.62 2.57
C THR A 237 -14.49 -0.15 1.68
N LYS A 238 -15.44 -0.91 2.24
CA LYS A 238 -16.36 -1.78 1.49
C LYS A 238 -17.12 -1.11 0.33
N GLY A 239 -17.42 0.18 0.47
CA GLY A 239 -18.15 0.96 -0.54
C GLY A 239 -17.33 1.35 -1.78
N TYR A 240 -16.03 1.05 -1.81
CA TYR A 240 -15.11 1.49 -2.87
C TYR A 240 -14.39 0.30 -3.50
N LYS A 241 -14.09 0.43 -4.81
CA LYS A 241 -13.26 -0.54 -5.55
C LYS A 241 -11.80 -0.13 -5.52
N THR A 242 -10.91 -1.13 -5.65
CA THR A 242 -9.44 -1.03 -5.68
C THR A 242 -8.92 -0.04 -6.72
N PHE A 243 -9.69 0.23 -7.79
CA PHE A 243 -9.31 1.13 -8.89
C PHE A 243 -10.10 2.45 -8.92
N SER A 244 -10.74 2.84 -7.81
CA SER A 244 -11.56 4.05 -7.71
C SER A 244 -10.76 5.33 -7.45
N PHE A 245 -9.65 5.57 -8.17
CA PHE A 245 -8.75 6.72 -7.94
C PHE A 245 -9.41 8.10 -8.08
N HIS A 246 -10.52 8.19 -8.82
CA HIS A 246 -11.32 9.41 -8.94
C HIS A 246 -12.07 9.79 -7.64
N LYS A 247 -12.19 8.86 -6.69
CA LYS A 247 -12.81 9.03 -5.36
C LYS A 247 -11.79 9.36 -4.27
N TYR A 248 -10.67 9.97 -4.65
CA TYR A 248 -9.54 10.20 -3.74
C TYR A 248 -9.94 11.02 -2.50
N GLU A 249 -10.84 11.98 -2.65
CA GLU A 249 -11.30 12.83 -1.55
C GLU A 249 -12.15 12.02 -0.56
N GLU A 250 -13.12 11.26 -1.05
CA GLU A 250 -13.97 10.44 -0.19
C GLU A 250 -13.19 9.28 0.47
N ILE A 251 -12.26 8.64 -0.26
CA ILE A 251 -11.44 7.56 0.30
C ILE A 251 -10.49 8.09 1.38
N ARG A 252 -9.92 9.29 1.23
CA ARG A 252 -9.12 9.92 2.28
C ARG A 252 -9.91 10.09 3.57
N GLN A 253 -11.18 10.49 3.49
CA GLN A 253 -12.03 10.71 4.66
C GLN A 253 -12.22 9.45 5.50
N LEU A 254 -12.20 8.27 4.89
CA LEU A 254 -12.35 6.99 5.59
C LEU A 254 -11.27 6.74 6.63
N GLY A 255 -10.11 7.40 6.49
CA GLY A 255 -9.00 7.27 7.41
C GLY A 255 -8.94 8.29 8.54
N LEU A 256 -9.73 9.36 8.48
CA LEU A 256 -9.66 10.46 9.44
C LEU A 256 -10.39 10.11 10.75
N GLY A 257 -9.82 10.55 11.86
CA GLY A 257 -10.40 10.37 13.19
C GLY A 257 -10.37 8.92 13.68
N LEU A 258 -9.63 8.02 13.01
CA LEU A 258 -9.49 6.63 13.42
C LEU A 258 -8.38 6.41 14.44
N LEU A 259 -7.45 7.37 14.58
CA LEU A 259 -6.40 7.30 15.59
C LEU A 259 -6.95 7.76 16.95
N THR A 260 -7.65 6.88 17.66
CA THR A 260 -8.21 7.13 19.01
C THR A 260 -7.49 6.31 20.07
#